data_AF-A0A359KGZ3-F1
#
_entry.id   AF-A0A359KGZ3-F1
#
_cell.length_a   1.000
_cell.length_b   1.000
_cell.length_c   1.000
_cell.angle_alpha   90.00
_cell.angle_beta   90.00
_cell.angle_gamma   90.00
#
_symmetry.space_group_name_H-M   'P 1'
#
loop_
_entity.id
_entity.type
_entity.pdbx_description
1 polymer ?
#
loop_
_entity_poly.entity_id
_entity_poly.type
_entity_poly.pdbx_seq_one_letter_code
_entity_poly.pdbx_strand_id
1 'polypeptide(L)' 'MTLPLSELVLMVAALVGAGAVAGVIGGLFGVGGGTVLVPALFYAFSVLGVGGEGNLHVAIGTSLLT' A
#
# COMPACT_ATOMS: atom_id res chain seq x y z
N MET A 1 -9.06 -7.37 34.97
CA MET A 1 -7.66 -7.57 34.57
C MET A 1 -7.06 -6.21 34.26
N THR A 2 -6.40 -5.57 35.22
CA THR A 2 -5.68 -4.31 35.00
C THR A 2 -4.28 -4.64 34.51
N LEU A 3 -3.99 -4.35 33.24
CA LEU A 3 -2.63 -4.54 32.73
C LEU A 3 -1.68 -3.58 33.45
N PRO A 4 -0.54 -4.06 33.97
CA PRO A 4 0.45 -3.20 34.60
C PRO A 4 0.98 -2.18 33.58
N LEU A 5 1.30 -0.97 34.05
CA LEU A 5 1.72 0.14 33.18
C LEU A 5 2.93 -0.23 32.30
N SER A 6 3.80 -1.12 32.78
CA SER A 6 4.94 -1.66 32.04
C SER A 6 4.55 -2.46 30.80
N GLU A 7 3.53 -3.32 30.89
CA GLU A 7 3.05 -4.12 29.76
C GLU A 7 2.35 -3.25 28.72
N LEU A 8 1.60 -2.23 29.17
CA LEU A 8 0.97 -1.26 28.27
C LEU A 8 2.02 -0.49 27.46
N VAL A 9 3.07 -0.02 28.11
CA VAL A 9 4.18 0.70 27.45
C VAL A 9 4.92 -0.21 26.47
N LEU A 10 5.18 -1.46 26.84
CA LEU A 10 5.81 -2.45 25.96
C LEU A 10 4.95 -2.76 24.73
N MET A 11 3.63 -2.92 24.91
CA MET A 11 2.70 -3.18 23.83
C MET A 11 2.60 -2.01 22.84
N VAL A 12 2.52 -0.78 23.35
CA VAL A 12 2.51 0.43 22.51
C VAL A 12 3.83 0.57 21.76
N ALA A 13 4.96 0.37 22.43
CA ALA A 13 6.28 0.41 21.80
C ALA A 13 6.42 -0.65 20.69
N ALA A 14 5.92 -1.86 20.92
CA ALA A 14 5.90 -2.93 19.91
C ALA A 14 5.00 -2.59 18.72
N LEU A 15 3.81 -2.03 18.94
CA LEU A 15 2.90 -1.60 17.86
C LEU A 15 3.51 -0.49 17.02
N VAL A 16 4.11 0.52 17.66
CA VAL A 16 4.75 1.65 16.97
C VAL A 16 5.96 1.15 16.17
N GLY A 17 6.79 0.29 16.74
CA GLY A 17 7.94 -0.30 16.05
C GLY A 17 7.52 -1.13 14.84
N ALA A 18 6.53 -2.01 15.01
CA ALA A 18 5.99 -2.84 13.93
C ALA A 18 5.34 -1.98 12.83
N GLY A 19 4.54 -0.98 13.20
CA GLY A 19 3.90 -0.06 12.25
C GLY A 19 4.91 0.81 11.50
N ALA A 20 5.97 1.29 12.15
CA ALA A 20 7.03 2.04 11.50
C ALA A 20 7.80 1.18 10.49
N VAL A 21 8.17 -0.05 10.87
CA VAL A 21 8.88 -0.97 9.97
C VAL A 21 7.98 -1.39 8.80
N ALA A 22 6.74 -1.78 9.09
CA ALA A 22 5.77 -2.14 8.05
C ALA A 22 5.44 -0.97 7.12
N GLY A 23 5.34 0.25 7.66
CA GLY A 23 5.08 1.47 6.89
C GLY A 23 6.26 1.90 6.02
N VAL A 24 7.50 1.80 6.53
CA VAL A 24 8.71 2.07 5.75
C VAL A 24 8.86 1.06 4.63
N ILE A 25 8.71 -0.23 4.93
CA ILE A 25 8.78 -1.30 3.92
C ILE A 25 7.62 -1.13 2.91
N GLY A 26 6.38 -0.97 3.37
CA GLY A 26 5.23 -0.77 2.51
C GLY A 26 5.33 0.49 1.64
N GLY A 27 5.91 1.57 2.17
CA GLY A 27 6.18 2.81 1.43
C GLY A 27 7.29 2.66 0.40
N LEU A 28 8.40 2.01 0.75
CA LEU A 28 9.52 1.75 -0.18
C LEU A 28 9.11 0.82 -1.33
N PHE A 29 8.29 -0.19 -1.04
CA PHE A 29 7.79 -1.13 -2.05
C PHE A 29 6.51 -0.64 -2.75
N GLY A 30 5.99 0.55 -2.44
CA GLY A 30 4.78 1.09 -3.08
C GLY A 30 3.53 0.22 -2.86
N VAL A 31 3.45 -0.48 -1.74
CA VAL A 31 2.36 -1.40 -1.37
C VAL A 31 1.12 -0.63 -0.86
N GLY A 32 1.22 0.69 -0.68
CA GLY A 32 0.10 1.56 -0.25
C GLY A 32 -1.11 1.61 -1.20
N GLY A 33 -0.97 1.13 -2.44
CA GLY A 33 -2.05 1.04 -3.43
C GLY A 33 -1.49 0.84 -4.85
N GLY A 34 -0.43 1.59 -5.16
CA GLY A 34 0.48 1.51 -6.31
C GLY A 34 0.60 0.16 -7.02
N THR A 35 1.25 -0.79 -6.34
CA THR A 35 1.67 -2.05 -6.95
C THR A 35 0.53 -3.03 -7.27
N VAL A 36 -0.63 -2.88 -6.61
CA VAL A 36 -1.83 -3.70 -6.87
C VAL A 36 -2.75 -3.04 -7.89
N LEU A 37 -2.90 -1.71 -7.83
CA LEU A 37 -3.76 -0.95 -8.73
C LEU A 37 -3.19 -0.89 -10.16
N VAL A 38 -1.87 -0.84 -10.36
CA VAL A 38 -1.28 -0.85 -11.72
C VAL A 38 -1.69 -2.08 -12.56
N PRO A 39 -1.48 -3.33 -12.14
CA PRO A 39 -1.89 -4.50 -12.93
C PRO A 39 -3.43 -4.63 -13.00
N ALA A 40 -4.17 -4.20 -11.97
CA ALA A 40 -5.62 -4.21 -11.97
C ALA A 40 -6.25 -3.22 -12.97
N LEU A 41 -5.76 -1.98 -13.03
CA LEU A 41 -6.19 -0.96 -14.00
C LEU A 41 -5.76 -1.33 -15.42
N PHE A 42 -4.54 -1.85 -15.59
CA PHE A 42 -4.10 -2.33 -16.90
C PHE A 42 -5.03 -3.41 -17.44
N TYR A 43 -5.40 -4.40 -16.61
CA TYR A 43 -6.35 -5.44 -16.99
C TYR A 43 -7.75 -4.90 -17.23
N ALA A 44 -8.23 -3.97 -16.38
CA ALA A 44 -9.52 -3.33 -16.56
C ALA A 44 -9.60 -2.57 -17.90
N PHE A 45 -8.57 -1.81 -18.27
CA PHE A 45 -8.53 -1.11 -19.55
C PHE A 45 -8.46 -2.05 -20.76
N SER A 46 -7.79 -3.21 -20.62
CA SER A 46 -7.82 -4.26 -21.64
C SER A 46 -9.23 -4.85 -21.81
N VAL A 47 -9.95 -5.13 -20.71
CA VAL A 47 -11.32 -5.67 -20.75
C VAL A 47 -12.33 -4.65 -21.29
N LEU A 48 -12.16 -3.37 -20.96
CA LEU A 48 -13.01 -2.27 -21.43
C LEU A 48 -12.77 -1.87 -22.90
N GLY A 49 -11.81 -2.51 -23.59
CA GLY A 49 -11.51 -2.22 -25.00
C GLY A 49 -10.79 -0.88 -25.23
N VAL A 50 -10.31 -0.24 -24.15
CA VAL A 50 -9.56 1.02 -24.17
C VAL A 50 -8.04 0.76 -24.32
N GLY A 51 -7.65 -0.47 -24.67
CA GLY A 51 -6.30 -1.03 -24.75
C GLY A 51 -5.37 -0.39 -25.79
N GLY A 52 -4.82 0.80 -25.54
CA GLY A 52 -3.82 1.45 -26.40
C GLY A 52 -2.43 1.61 -25.76
N GLU A 53 -1.44 2.08 -26.54
CA GLU A 53 -0.03 2.27 -26.12
C GLU A 53 0.17 3.16 -24.88
N GLY A 54 -0.82 3.98 -24.50
CA GLY A 54 -0.79 4.86 -23.31
C GLY A 54 -1.28 4.24 -22.00
N ASN A 55 -1.89 3.05 -22.01
CA ASN A 55 -2.57 2.51 -20.82
C ASN A 55 -1.65 2.21 -19.65
N LEU A 56 -0.40 1.84 -19.93
CA LEU A 56 0.56 1.59 -18.86
C LEU A 56 0.91 2.89 -18.12
N HIS A 57 1.12 3.99 -18.85
CA HIS A 57 1.41 5.29 -18.23
C HIS A 57 0.22 5.85 -17.44
N VAL A 58 -1.00 5.67 -17.94
CA VAL A 58 -2.22 6.11 -17.24
C VAL A 58 -2.45 5.25 -16.00
N ALA A 59 -2.31 3.93 -16.09
CA ALA A 59 -2.44 3.03 -14.93
C ALA A 59 -1.40 3.34 -13.84
N ILE A 60 -0.14 3.61 -14.24
CA ILE A 60 0.92 4.03 -13.31
C ILE A 60 0.59 5.39 -12.68
N GLY A 61 0.20 6.39 -13.48
CA GLY A 61 -0.12 7.72 -12.99
C GLY A 61 -1.31 7.75 -12.02
N THR A 62 -2.39 7.02 -12.31
CA THR A 62 -3.55 6.93 -11.41
C THR A 62 -3.23 6.18 -10.13
N SER A 63 -2.38 5.15 -10.21
CA SER A 63 -2.01 4.35 -9.05
C SER A 63 -1.01 5.01 -8.10
N LEU A 64 -0.29 6.05 -8.55
CA LEU A 64 0.58 6.88 -7.71
C LEU A 64 -0.17 8.02 -7.00
N LEU A 65 -1.44 8.27 -7.37
CA LEU A 65 -2.31 9.25 -6.71
C LEU A 65 -2.92 8.69 -5.41
N THR A 66 -2.85 7.38 -5.19
CA THR A 66 -3.36 6.64 -4.02
C THR A 66 -2.23 6.17 -3.12
#